data_AF-A0A395IEI7-F1
#
_entry.id   AF-A0A395IEI7-F1
#
_cell.length_a   1.000
_cell.length_b   1.000
_cell.length_c   1.000
_cell.angle_alpha   90.00
_cell.angle_beta   90.00
_cell.angle_gamma   90.00
#
_symmetry.space_group_name_H-M   'P 1'
#
loop_
_entity.id
_entity.type
_entity.pdbx_description
1 polymer ?
#
loop_
_entity_poly.entity_id
_entity_poly.type
_entity_poly.pdbx_seq_one_letter_code
_entity_poly.pdbx_strand_id
1 'polypeptide(L)'
;MKIPSQEILKKVESMIVLDKDGKTRPFKSLYSGPNVARRVLVIFIRHFFCGNCQEYLRTLAASVTEDSLLQLHTPTFIAIVGCGSPSLIPMYQEATNCPFPIYADPPTKKLYDELGMMRTLNLGTRPEYQRRGTLMGIAQSVAQSLKQIKRG
;
A
#
# COMPACT_ATOMS: atom_id res chain seq x y z
N MET A 1 13.07 3.30 -13.17
CA MET A 1 12.56 4.31 -12.21
C MET A 1 13.78 4.98 -11.61
N LYS A 2 13.80 6.33 -11.50
CA LYS A 2 14.88 7.05 -10.82
C LYS A 2 14.48 7.32 -9.37
N ILE A 3 15.45 7.38 -8.46
CA ILE A 3 15.19 7.73 -7.06
C ILE A 3 14.71 9.20 -7.02
N PRO A 4 13.62 9.53 -6.30
CA PRO A 4 13.14 10.90 -6.17
C PRO A 4 14.20 11.87 -5.65
N SER A 5 14.22 13.10 -6.17
CA SER A 5 15.11 14.16 -5.67
C SER A 5 14.68 14.64 -4.29
N GLN A 6 15.58 15.32 -3.57
CA GLN A 6 15.24 15.93 -2.28
C GLN A 6 14.12 16.97 -2.40
N GLU A 7 14.02 17.66 -3.54
CA GLU A 7 12.92 18.59 -3.83
C GLU A 7 11.58 17.87 -3.95
N ILE A 8 11.55 16.73 -4.66
CA ILE A 8 10.35 15.89 -4.74
C ILE A 8 9.97 15.38 -3.35
N LEU A 9 10.94 14.87 -2.58
CA LEU A 9 10.70 14.38 -1.23
C LEU A 9 10.11 15.47 -0.32
N LYS A 10 10.64 16.69 -0.37
CA LYS A 10 10.07 17.85 0.35
C LYS A 10 8.68 18.22 -0.13
N LYS A 11 8.43 18.18 -1.44
CA LYS A 11 7.14 18.53 -2.03
C LYS A 11 6.04 17.54 -1.62
N VAL A 12 6.36 16.25 -1.54
CA VAL A 12 5.36 15.24 -1.17
C VAL A 12 5.01 15.26 0.32
N GLU A 13 5.80 15.89 1.19
CA GLU A 13 5.55 15.96 2.64
C GLU A 13 4.14 16.47 2.98
N SER A 14 3.68 17.51 2.28
CA SER A 14 2.39 18.17 2.53
C SER A 14 1.23 17.56 1.74
N MET A 15 1.49 16.58 0.87
CA MET A 15 0.44 15.90 0.10
C MET A 15 -0.45 15.07 1.03
N ILE A 16 -1.70 14.87 0.62
CA ILE A 16 -2.71 14.22 1.46
C ILE A 16 -2.81 12.74 1.14
N VAL A 17 -2.92 11.94 2.20
CA VAL A 17 -3.40 10.55 2.18
C VAL A 17 -4.64 10.44 3.05
N LEU A 18 -5.49 9.45 2.77
CA LEU A 18 -6.72 9.18 3.49
C LEU A 18 -6.56 7.88 4.29
N ASP A 19 -6.96 7.87 5.56
CA ASP A 19 -7.08 6.60 6.29
C ASP A 19 -8.38 5.86 5.95
N LYS A 20 -8.60 4.69 6.57
CA LYS A 20 -9.79 3.84 6.37
C LYS A 20 -11.12 4.56 6.60
N ASP A 21 -11.13 5.63 7.41
CA ASP A 21 -12.33 6.40 7.75
C ASP A 21 -12.47 7.62 6.83
N GLY A 22 -11.61 7.76 5.82
CA GLY A 22 -11.60 8.88 4.89
C GLY A 22 -10.98 10.15 5.47
N LYS A 23 -10.37 10.09 6.66
CA LYS A 23 -9.75 11.26 7.28
C LYS A 23 -8.43 11.60 6.60
N THR A 24 -8.26 12.89 6.27
CA THR A 24 -7.06 13.42 5.61
C THR A 24 -5.88 13.49 6.56
N ARG A 25 -4.71 13.07 6.08
CA ARG A 25 -3.42 13.17 6.79
C ARG A 25 -2.34 13.65 5.83
N PRO A 26 -1.45 14.58 6.22
CA PRO A 26 -0.25 14.87 5.45
C PRO A 26 0.61 13.62 5.33
N PHE A 27 1.20 13.38 4.17
CA PHE A 27 2.04 12.20 3.91
C PHE A 27 3.23 12.13 4.89
N LYS A 28 3.80 13.28 5.24
CA LYS A 28 4.86 13.38 6.26
C LYS A 28 4.46 12.76 7.60
N SER A 29 3.19 12.83 7.98
CA SER A 29 2.73 12.29 9.27
C SER A 29 2.84 10.78 9.36
N LEU A 30 3.05 10.06 8.25
CA LEU A 30 3.26 8.62 8.25
C LEU A 30 4.65 8.22 8.76
N TYR A 31 5.65 9.09 8.62
CA TYR A 31 7.05 8.78 8.94
C TYR A 31 7.75 9.84 9.79
N SER A 32 7.07 10.91 10.16
CA SER A 32 7.59 11.97 11.02
C SER A 32 6.47 12.57 11.87
N GLY A 33 6.71 12.73 13.17
CA GLY A 33 5.79 13.35 14.10
C GLY A 33 5.91 12.80 15.51
N PRO A 34 5.15 13.35 16.47
CA PRO A 34 5.06 12.80 17.81
C PRO A 34 4.56 11.34 17.74
N ASN A 35 5.23 10.43 18.44
CA ASN A 35 4.90 9.00 18.48
C ASN A 35 5.06 8.24 17.16
N VAL A 36 5.78 8.81 16.17
CA VAL A 36 6.18 8.06 14.98
C VAL A 36 7.53 7.39 15.23
N ALA A 37 7.68 6.17 14.73
CA ALA A 37 8.90 5.41 14.89
C ALA A 37 10.10 6.09 14.23
N ARG A 38 11.29 5.77 14.74
CA ARG A 38 12.56 6.29 14.23
C ARG A 38 12.82 5.91 12.77
N ARG A 39 12.23 4.80 12.30
CA ARG A 39 12.31 4.35 10.91
C ARG A 39 10.96 3.82 10.44
N VAL A 40 10.53 4.27 9.27
CA VAL A 40 9.30 3.81 8.62
C VAL A 40 9.58 3.37 7.20
N LEU A 41 9.11 2.18 6.85
CA LEU A 41 9.07 1.66 5.48
C LEU A 41 7.66 1.90 4.91
N VAL A 42 7.56 2.81 3.95
CA VAL A 42 6.32 3.06 3.23
C VAL A 42 6.28 2.22 1.96
N ILE A 43 5.29 1.33 1.84
CA ILE A 43 5.11 0.43 0.70
C ILE A 43 3.94 0.94 -0.15
N PHE A 44 4.20 1.20 -1.43
CA PHE A 44 3.17 1.64 -2.38
C PHE A 44 2.63 0.46 -3.20
N ILE A 45 1.30 0.34 -3.29
CA ILE A 45 0.63 -0.74 -4.04
C ILE A 45 -0.18 -0.20 -5.24
N ARG A 46 -0.32 -0.99 -6.30
CA ARG A 46 -0.92 -0.51 -7.55
C ARG A 46 -2.40 -0.11 -7.45
N HIS A 47 -3.21 -0.86 -6.69
CA HIS A 47 -4.62 -0.62 -6.37
C HIS A 47 -5.17 -1.75 -5.49
N PHE A 48 -6.28 -1.51 -4.78
CA PHE A 48 -6.88 -2.48 -3.85
C PHE A 48 -7.46 -3.75 -4.50
N PHE A 49 -7.65 -3.78 -5.82
CA PHE A 49 -8.06 -5.01 -6.54
C PHE A 49 -6.91 -5.76 -7.23
N CYS A 50 -5.66 -5.36 -7.01
CA CYS A 50 -4.53 -6.00 -7.67
C CYS A 50 -4.17 -7.33 -6.99
N GLY A 51 -4.46 -8.47 -7.64
CA GLY A 51 -4.15 -9.79 -7.10
C GLY A 51 -2.68 -9.99 -6.73
N ASN A 52 -1.76 -9.42 -7.52
CA ASN A 52 -0.32 -9.48 -7.23
C ASN A 52 0.05 -8.66 -5.98
N CYS A 53 -0.58 -7.50 -5.76
CA CYS A 53 -0.36 -6.71 -4.55
C CYS A 53 -0.96 -7.41 -3.32
N GLN A 54 -2.10 -8.08 -3.47
CA GLN A 54 -2.68 -8.87 -2.39
C GLN A 54 -1.78 -10.04 -2.01
N GLU A 55 -1.20 -10.74 -2.99
CA GLU A 55 -0.31 -11.87 -2.72
C GLU A 55 1.01 -11.42 -2.08
N TYR A 56 1.56 -10.29 -2.55
CA TYR A 56 2.71 -9.66 -1.91
C TYR A 56 2.43 -9.33 -0.43
N LEU A 57 1.31 -8.68 -0.14
CA LEU A 57 0.96 -8.32 1.24
C LEU A 57 0.62 -9.54 2.10
N ARG A 58 -0.02 -10.58 1.56
CA ARG A 58 -0.21 -11.85 2.29
C ARG A 58 1.11 -12.48 2.69
N THR A 59 2.07 -12.48 1.75
CA THR A 59 3.40 -13.04 2.01
C THR A 59 4.17 -12.20 3.03
N LEU A 60 4.10 -10.87 2.91
CA LEU A 60 4.70 -9.94 3.86
C LEU A 60 4.12 -10.13 5.26
N ALA A 61 2.78 -10.12 5.40
CA ALA A 61 2.09 -10.27 6.67
C ALA A 61 2.35 -11.64 7.34
N ALA A 62 2.53 -12.70 6.55
CA ALA A 62 2.89 -14.02 7.07
C ALA A 62 4.36 -14.13 7.50
N SER A 63 5.25 -13.29 6.97
CA SER A 63 6.70 -13.38 7.19
C SER A 63 7.24 -12.34 8.16
N VAL A 64 6.52 -11.23 8.38
CA VAL A 64 6.97 -10.08 9.15
C VAL A 64 5.89 -9.71 10.17
N THR A 65 6.22 -9.83 11.45
CA THR A 65 5.35 -9.42 12.56
C THR A 65 5.76 -8.05 13.10
N GLU A 66 4.84 -7.33 13.75
CA GLU A 66 5.16 -6.06 14.42
C GLU A 66 6.28 -6.25 15.46
N ASP A 67 6.23 -7.31 16.25
CA ASP A 67 7.26 -7.66 17.22
C ASP A 67 8.64 -7.82 16.57
N SER A 68 8.72 -8.51 15.43
CA SER A 68 9.99 -8.68 14.70
C SER A 68 10.58 -7.36 14.24
N LEU A 69 9.73 -6.38 13.88
CA LEU A 69 10.17 -5.05 13.45
C LEU A 69 10.59 -4.15 14.61
N LEU A 70 9.96 -4.32 15.78
CA LEU A 70 10.31 -3.63 17.02
C LEU A 70 11.65 -4.12 17.60
N GLN A 71 11.96 -5.41 17.42
CA GLN A 71 13.21 -6.02 17.88
C GLN A 71 14.43 -5.71 17.00
N LEU A 72 14.25 -5.04 15.86
CA LEU A 72 15.37 -4.58 15.03
C LEU A 72 16.24 -3.56 15.78
N HIS A 73 17.54 -3.53 15.46
CA HIS A 73 18.48 -2.53 16.00
C HIS A 73 17.96 -1.09 15.87
N THR A 74 17.24 -0.82 14.78
CA THR A 74 16.38 0.38 14.68
C THR A 74 14.94 -0.09 14.57
N PRO A 75 14.10 0.13 15.59
CA PRO A 75 12.68 -0.18 15.54
C PRO A 75 12.06 0.41 14.28
N THR A 76 11.36 -0.43 13.53
CA THR A 76 10.84 -0.09 12.21
C THR A 76 9.34 -0.27 12.16
N PHE A 77 8.64 0.58 11.43
CA PHE A 77 7.22 0.43 11.18
C PHE A 77 6.96 0.35 9.70
N ILE A 78 5.91 -0.36 9.31
CA ILE A 78 5.47 -0.46 7.92
C ILE A 78 4.16 0.31 7.78
N ALA A 79 4.05 1.10 6.72
CA ALA A 79 2.80 1.70 6.29
C ALA A 79 2.55 1.36 4.83
N ILE A 80 1.31 1.03 4.48
CA ILE A 80 0.94 0.74 3.10
C ILE A 80 0.18 1.94 2.53
N VAL A 81 0.52 2.37 1.33
CA VAL A 81 -0.23 3.40 0.59
C VAL A 81 -0.73 2.77 -0.69
N GLY A 82 -2.04 2.75 -0.92
CA GLY A 82 -2.64 2.35 -2.20
C GLY A 82 -3.26 3.52 -2.94
N CYS A 83 -3.68 3.30 -4.18
CA CYS A 83 -4.62 4.20 -4.85
C CYS A 83 -5.99 3.53 -4.99
N GLY A 84 -7.04 4.26 -4.61
CA GLY A 84 -8.41 3.75 -4.55
C GLY A 84 -9.23 4.45 -3.47
N SER A 85 -10.50 4.07 -3.34
CA SER A 85 -11.35 4.63 -2.28
C SER A 85 -10.88 4.15 -0.90
N PRO A 86 -10.79 5.03 0.12
CA PRO A 86 -10.48 4.62 1.50
C PRO A 86 -11.48 3.60 2.05
N SER A 87 -12.73 3.60 1.57
CA SER A 87 -13.75 2.61 1.95
C SER A 87 -13.39 1.17 1.58
N LEU A 88 -12.43 0.96 0.67
CA LEU A 88 -11.94 -0.37 0.29
C LEU A 88 -10.83 -0.89 1.21
N ILE A 89 -10.25 -0.03 2.06
CA ILE A 89 -9.15 -0.39 2.96
C ILE A 89 -9.53 -1.55 3.90
N PRO A 90 -10.68 -1.54 4.61
CA PRO A 90 -11.03 -2.63 5.52
C PRO A 90 -11.12 -3.99 4.81
N MET A 91 -11.80 -4.03 3.65
CA MET A 91 -11.87 -5.24 2.83
C MET A 91 -10.49 -5.72 2.37
N TYR A 92 -9.63 -4.78 1.99
CA TYR A 92 -8.29 -5.12 1.51
C TYR A 92 -7.39 -5.65 2.63
N GLN A 93 -7.47 -5.07 3.83
CA GLN A 93 -6.80 -5.59 5.03
C GLN A 93 -7.26 -7.00 5.35
N GLU A 94 -8.57 -7.25 5.38
CA GLU A 94 -9.16 -8.57 5.60
C GLU A 94 -8.70 -9.59 4.55
N ALA A 95 -8.75 -9.24 3.26
CA ALA A 95 -8.36 -10.14 2.17
C ALA A 95 -6.85 -10.50 2.16
N THR A 96 -6.03 -9.68 2.82
CA THR A 96 -4.57 -9.85 2.85
C THR A 96 -4.02 -10.26 4.22
N ASN A 97 -4.86 -10.28 5.26
CA ASN A 97 -4.44 -10.40 6.66
C ASN A 97 -3.31 -9.40 7.03
N CYS A 98 -3.30 -8.23 6.40
CA CYS A 98 -2.24 -7.23 6.61
C CYS A 98 -2.43 -6.52 7.96
N PRO A 99 -1.48 -6.66 8.92
CA PRO A 99 -1.60 -6.01 10.23
C PRO A 99 -1.27 -4.51 10.16
N PHE A 100 -0.50 -4.11 9.14
CA PHE A 100 0.02 -2.75 9.02
C PHE A 100 -1.07 -1.74 8.62
N PRO A 101 -0.95 -0.47 9.06
CA PRO A 101 -1.85 0.60 8.65
C PRO A 101 -1.81 0.81 7.14
N ILE A 102 -2.98 0.96 6.54
CA ILE A 102 -3.16 1.21 5.11
C ILE A 102 -3.83 2.57 4.90
N TYR A 103 -3.30 3.32 3.95
CA TYR A 103 -3.79 4.63 3.52
C TYR A 103 -4.09 4.62 2.02
N ALA A 104 -4.93 5.54 1.58
CA ALA A 104 -5.26 5.77 0.18
C ALA A 104 -4.73 7.14 -0.27
N ASP A 105 -3.99 7.18 -1.38
CA ASP A 105 -3.82 8.40 -2.16
C ASP A 105 -5.19 8.78 -2.75
N PRO A 106 -5.70 10.02 -2.53
CA PRO A 106 -6.97 10.48 -3.07
C PRO A 106 -7.11 10.24 -4.59
N PRO A 107 -8.33 10.31 -5.16
CA PRO A 107 -8.56 10.05 -6.58
C PRO A 107 -7.68 10.86 -7.56
N THR A 108 -7.16 12.00 -7.12
CA THR A 108 -6.23 12.85 -7.88
C THR A 108 -4.84 12.23 -8.07
N LYS A 109 -4.47 11.21 -7.27
CA LYS A 109 -3.22 10.43 -7.35
C LYS A 109 -1.93 11.26 -7.33
N LYS A 110 -1.98 12.45 -6.75
CA LYS A 110 -0.86 13.41 -6.80
C LYS A 110 0.40 12.87 -6.14
N LEU A 111 0.27 12.06 -5.09
CA LEU A 111 1.43 11.48 -4.41
C LEU A 111 2.12 10.46 -5.30
N TYR A 112 1.35 9.58 -5.97
CA TYR A 112 1.90 8.62 -6.92
C TYR A 112 2.55 9.30 -8.12
N ASP A 113 1.90 10.31 -8.68
CA ASP A 113 2.40 11.04 -9.85
C ASP A 113 3.71 11.76 -9.54
N GLU A 114 3.80 12.45 -8.40
CA GLU A 114 5.00 13.18 -8.00
C GLU A 114 6.17 12.26 -7.67
N LEU A 115 5.90 11.08 -7.11
CA LEU A 115 6.90 10.04 -6.88
C LEU A 115 7.26 9.26 -8.16
N GLY A 116 6.67 9.61 -9.30
CA GLY A 116 6.94 8.98 -10.60
C GLY A 116 6.48 7.52 -10.68
N MET A 117 5.47 7.13 -9.90
CA MET A 117 4.94 5.78 -9.86
C MET A 117 4.08 5.49 -11.09
N MET A 118 4.66 4.85 -12.10
CA MET A 118 3.96 4.53 -13.34
C MET A 118 3.24 3.18 -13.29
N ARG A 119 2.10 3.10 -13.98
CA ARG A 119 1.44 1.81 -14.29
C ARG A 119 1.98 1.28 -15.60
N THR A 120 2.68 0.15 -15.56
CA THR A 120 3.03 -0.62 -16.77
C THR A 120 2.15 -1.86 -16.90
N LEU A 121 1.91 -2.29 -18.15
CA LEU A 121 1.31 -3.59 -18.49
C LEU A 121 2.38 -4.67 -18.68
N ASN A 122 3.66 -4.31 -18.62
CA ASN A 122 4.75 -5.27 -18.60
C ASN A 122 4.66 -6.11 -17.31
N LEU A 123 4.42 -7.41 -17.47
CA LEU A 123 4.27 -8.36 -16.37
C LEU A 123 5.58 -8.60 -15.62
N GLY A 124 6.73 -8.28 -16.23
CA GLY A 124 8.05 -8.58 -15.69
C GLY A 124 8.28 -10.08 -15.51
N THR A 125 9.36 -10.43 -14.80
CA THR A 125 9.58 -11.79 -14.34
C THR A 125 8.65 -12.12 -13.18
N ARG A 126 8.06 -13.32 -13.17
CA ARG A 126 7.20 -13.77 -12.08
C ARG A 126 7.99 -13.76 -10.77
N PRO A 127 7.59 -12.95 -9.78
CA PRO A 127 8.30 -12.89 -8.51
C PRO A 127 8.01 -14.14 -7.68
N GLU A 128 8.97 -14.54 -6.85
CA GLU A 128 8.93 -15.77 -6.04
C GLU A 128 7.73 -15.82 -5.07
N TYR A 129 7.28 -14.66 -4.59
CA TYR A 129 6.10 -14.54 -3.74
C TYR A 129 4.78 -14.86 -4.46
N GLN A 130 4.76 -14.91 -5.80
CA GLN A 130 3.55 -15.21 -6.56
C GLN A 130 3.29 -16.72 -6.57
N ARG A 131 2.76 -17.24 -5.45
CA ARG A 131 2.45 -18.66 -5.27
C ARG A 131 1.19 -19.11 -6.02
N ARG A 132 0.24 -18.21 -6.26
CA ARG A 132 -0.98 -18.48 -7.05
C ARG A 132 -0.74 -18.31 -8.57
N GLY A 133 -1.34 -19.18 -9.38
CA GLY A 133 -1.33 -19.03 -10.83
C GLY A 133 -2.04 -17.75 -11.30
N THR A 134 -1.51 -17.09 -12.34
CA THR A 134 -1.96 -15.78 -12.83
C THR A 134 -3.47 -15.72 -13.10
N LEU A 135 -4.04 -16.77 -13.70
CA LEU A 135 -5.46 -16.86 -14.02
C LEU A 135 -6.36 -16.84 -12.77
N MET A 136 -5.94 -17.53 -11.70
CA MET A 136 -6.67 -17.56 -10.43
C MET A 136 -6.63 -16.21 -9.73
N GLY A 137 -5.49 -15.50 -9.82
CA GLY A 137 -5.37 -14.13 -9.31
C GLY A 137 -6.33 -13.16 -10.00
N ILE A 138 -6.46 -13.26 -11.34
CA ILE A 138 -7.40 -12.45 -12.13
C ILE A 138 -8.85 -12.76 -11.73
N ALA A 139 -9.22 -14.04 -11.65
CA ALA A 139 -10.58 -14.45 -11.30
C ALA A 139 -10.99 -13.94 -9.89
N GLN A 140 -10.07 -14.00 -8.92
CA GLN A 140 -10.31 -13.46 -7.58
C GLN A 140 -10.47 -11.95 -7.57
N SER A 141 -9.61 -11.22 -8.30
CA SER A 141 -9.73 -9.76 -8.46
C SER A 141 -11.10 -9.38 -9.04
N VAL A 142 -11.55 -10.06 -10.11
CA VAL A 142 -12.86 -9.83 -10.74
C VAL A 142 -14.00 -10.13 -9.77
N ALA A 143 -13.94 -11.27 -9.08
CA ALA A 143 -14.96 -11.64 -8.09
C ALA A 143 -15.06 -10.63 -6.94
N GLN A 144 -13.92 -10.11 -6.45
CA GLN A 144 -13.89 -9.07 -5.42
C GLN A 144 -14.50 -7.75 -5.93
N SER A 145 -14.17 -7.34 -7.15
CA SER A 145 -14.78 -6.15 -7.77
C SER A 145 -16.29 -6.29 -7.91
N LEU A 146 -16.79 -7.44 -8.38
CA LEU A 146 -18.22 -7.70 -8.51
C LEU A 146 -18.95 -7.73 -7.15
N LYS A 147 -18.33 -8.30 -6.11
CA LYS A 147 -18.90 -8.30 -4.75
C LYS A 147 -19.02 -6.89 -4.17
N GLN A 148 -18.08 -6.00 -4.48
CA GLN A 148 -18.12 -4.61 -4.02
C GLN A 148 -19.17 -3.78 -4.75
N ILE A 149 -19.34 -3.97 -6.06
CA ILE A 149 -20.41 -3.30 -6.83
C ILE A 149 -21.80 -3.66 -6.28
N LYS A 150 -22.01 -4.91 -5.85
CA LYS A 150 -23.29 -5.35 -5.26
C LYS A 150 -23.54 -4.85 -3.83
N ARG A 151 -22.52 -4.31 -3.15
CA ARG A 151 -22.60 -3.84 -1.75
C ARG A 151 -22.73 -2.31 -1.64
N GLY A 152 -22.44 -1.57 -2.71
CA GLY A 152 -22.68 -0.13 -2.82
C GLY A 152 -23.99 0.15 -3.54
#